data_AF-A0AAD4PUY7-F1
#
_entry.id   AF-A0AAD4PUY7-F1
#
_cell.length_a   1.000
_cell.length_b   1.000
_cell.length_c   1.000
_cell.angle_alpha   90.00
_cell.angle_beta   90.00
_cell.angle_gamma   90.00
#
_symmetry.space_group_name_H-M   'P 1'
#
loop_
_entity.id
_entity.type
_entity.pdbx_description
1 polymer ?
#
loop_
_entity_poly.entity_id
_entity_poly.type
_entity_poly.pdbx_seq_one_letter_code
_entity_poly.pdbx_strand_id
1 'polypeptide(L)'
;MQRPTPPDRKKKAFGAHSFLKLIEKRISLLEAFLERDRARTIAEMVTKTENRRLFLSLKSSSNMEASLVYTLESHEVTSQYLAEFVDIDWTRPDRWRILKNRGFNSQGKLPEFAKKYGFDLPILRSVITVTMKEKIIENELQIPALTGAFLPIRERLKEINFEQLDILCHLLRCSPRLPHFKRYSLKMVIMRENYKILIGVKWPRLQNQETAMGETVSDRCV
;
A
#
# COMPACT_ATOMS: atom_id res chain seq x y z
N MET A 1 37.82 -20.32 -36.72
CA MET A 1 37.29 -20.87 -35.45
C MET A 1 36.73 -19.72 -34.62
N GLN A 2 35.41 -19.56 -34.57
CA GLN A 2 34.78 -18.57 -33.69
C GLN A 2 34.66 -19.15 -32.27
N ARG A 3 35.08 -18.39 -31.26
CA ARG A 3 34.89 -18.77 -29.85
C ARG A 3 33.40 -18.73 -29.52
N PRO A 4 32.86 -19.73 -28.80
CA PRO A 4 31.47 -19.68 -28.36
C PRO A 4 31.28 -18.53 -27.37
N THR A 5 30.29 -17.69 -27.66
CA THR A 5 29.79 -16.65 -26.76
C THR A 5 29.29 -17.32 -25.47
N PRO A 6 29.67 -16.84 -24.27
CA PRO A 6 29.17 -17.42 -23.03
C PRO A 6 27.65 -17.26 -22.97
N PRO A 7 26.91 -18.24 -22.42
CA PRO A 7 25.46 -18.14 -22.32
C PRO A 7 25.10 -16.90 -21.49
N ASP A 8 24.19 -16.09 -22.03
CA ASP A 8 23.58 -14.97 -21.33
C ASP A 8 23.19 -15.43 -19.93
N ARG A 9 23.86 -14.87 -18.91
CA ARG A 9 23.43 -15.01 -17.52
C ARG A 9 22.08 -14.33 -17.43
N LYS A 10 20.99 -15.10 -17.63
CA LYS A 10 19.61 -14.67 -17.33
C LYS A 10 19.68 -14.04 -15.94
N LYS A 11 19.51 -12.70 -15.86
CA LYS A 11 19.43 -11.98 -14.59
C LYS A 11 18.43 -12.75 -13.74
N LYS A 12 18.88 -13.36 -12.63
CA LYS A 12 17.98 -14.08 -11.72
C LYS A 12 16.84 -13.13 -11.37
N ALA A 13 15.62 -13.49 -11.76
CA ALA A 13 14.44 -12.70 -11.49
C ALA A 13 14.37 -12.42 -9.98
N PHE A 14 14.13 -11.16 -9.61
CA PHE A 14 13.90 -10.81 -8.22
C PHE A 14 12.61 -11.52 -7.78
N GLY A 15 12.66 -12.26 -6.68
CA GLY A 15 11.54 -13.07 -6.21
C GLY A 15 11.50 -13.21 -4.70
N ALA A 16 10.55 -13.98 -4.18
CA ALA A 16 10.22 -14.08 -2.75
C ALA A 16 11.45 -14.25 -1.83
N HIS A 17 12.38 -15.14 -2.18
CA HIS A 17 13.62 -15.36 -1.43
C HIS A 17 14.54 -14.13 -1.40
N SER A 18 14.72 -13.47 -2.55
CA SER A 18 15.53 -12.26 -2.65
C SER A 18 14.90 -11.11 -1.88
N PHE A 19 13.57 -11.03 -1.85
CA PHE A 19 12.83 -10.06 -1.06
C PHE A 19 13.00 -10.30 0.43
N LEU A 20 12.81 -11.53 0.92
CA LEU A 20 13.04 -11.85 2.34
C LEU A 20 14.47 -11.49 2.78
N LYS A 21 15.48 -11.86 1.97
CA LYS A 21 16.88 -11.48 2.25
C LYS A 21 17.08 -9.97 2.33
N LEU A 22 16.38 -9.19 1.51
CA LEU A 22 16.45 -7.73 1.59
C LEU A 22 15.77 -7.19 2.84
N ILE A 23 14.63 -7.75 3.26
CA ILE A 23 13.97 -7.38 4.53
C ILE A 23 14.95 -7.60 5.68
N GLU A 24 15.53 -8.81 5.76
CA GLU A 24 16.43 -9.19 6.84
C GLU A 24 17.69 -8.32 6.88
N LYS A 25 18.24 -7.94 5.72
CA LYS A 25 19.38 -7.01 5.63
C LYS A 25 19.05 -5.58 6.07
N ARG A 26 17.78 -5.17 5.98
CA ARG A 26 17.34 -3.80 6.27
C ARG A 26 16.63 -3.69 7.62
N ILE A 27 16.48 -4.78 8.36
CA ILE A 27 15.74 -4.79 9.61
C ILE A 27 16.31 -3.77 10.59
N SER A 28 17.62 -3.74 10.85
CA SER A 28 18.23 -2.81 11.82
C SER A 28 18.01 -1.33 11.48
N LEU A 29 17.87 -0.98 10.20
CA LEU A 29 17.48 0.38 9.79
C LEU A 29 16.05 0.71 10.23
N LEU A 30 15.13 -0.23 10.05
CA LEU A 30 13.76 -0.12 10.53
C LEU A 30 13.73 -0.03 12.07
N GLU A 31 14.52 -0.85 12.77
CA GLU A 31 14.58 -0.84 14.24
C GLU A 31 15.00 0.54 14.74
N ALA A 32 16.14 1.04 14.27
CA ALA A 32 16.64 2.37 14.62
C ALA A 32 15.62 3.48 14.28
N PHE A 33 14.85 3.30 13.22
CA PHE A 33 13.80 4.24 12.82
C PHE A 33 12.59 4.18 13.77
N LEU A 34 12.05 3.00 14.08
CA LEU A 34 10.85 2.82 14.90
C LEU A 34 11.09 2.89 16.41
N GLU A 35 12.33 2.93 16.88
CA GLU A 35 12.64 3.19 18.30
C GLU A 35 12.47 4.66 18.71
N ARG A 36 12.44 5.60 17.76
CA ARG A 36 12.18 7.01 18.06
C ARG A 36 10.68 7.30 18.04
N ASP A 37 10.21 8.23 18.87
CA ASP A 37 8.84 8.73 18.78
C ASP A 37 8.61 9.41 17.42
N ARG A 38 7.54 8.99 16.75
CA ARG A 38 7.14 9.48 15.42
C ARG A 38 5.86 10.32 15.46
N ALA A 39 5.31 10.60 16.64
CA ALA A 39 4.13 11.45 16.78
C ALA A 39 4.32 12.81 16.08
N ARG A 40 5.50 13.44 16.22
CA ARG A 40 5.82 14.69 15.53
C ARG A 40 5.84 14.54 14.00
N THR A 41 6.44 13.48 13.48
CA THR A 41 6.41 13.20 12.04
C THR A 41 4.98 13.05 11.55
N ILE A 42 4.11 12.35 12.30
CA ILE A 42 2.70 12.17 11.96
C ILE A 42 1.91 13.50 12.06
N ALA A 43 2.16 14.31 13.08
CA ALA A 43 1.53 15.63 13.20
C ALA A 43 1.95 16.58 12.05
N GLU A 44 3.24 16.62 11.71
CA GLU A 44 3.75 17.40 10.57
C GLU A 44 3.21 16.88 9.22
N MET A 45 2.84 15.61 9.11
CA MET A 45 2.18 15.06 7.92
C MET A 45 0.76 15.60 7.73
N VAL A 46 0.01 15.77 8.83
CA VAL A 46 -1.40 16.21 8.82
C VAL A 46 -1.54 17.70 8.48
N THR A 47 -0.50 18.47 8.74
CA THR A 47 -0.43 19.89 8.34
C THR A 47 -0.02 20.05 6.88
N LYS A 48 0.84 19.16 6.34
CA LYS A 48 1.29 19.17 4.93
C LYS A 48 0.30 18.52 3.94
N THR A 49 -0.82 17.98 4.42
CA THR A 49 -1.75 17.15 3.62
C THR A 49 -2.79 17.93 2.81
N GLU A 50 -2.59 19.22 2.53
CA GLU A 50 -3.43 19.95 1.55
C GLU A 50 -3.31 19.39 0.12
N ASN A 51 -2.22 18.70 -0.21
CA ASN A 51 -2.02 18.00 -1.49
C ASN A 51 -1.59 16.54 -1.32
N ARG A 52 -2.46 15.70 -0.73
CA ARG A 52 -2.24 14.24 -0.54
C ARG A 52 -1.74 13.50 -1.78
N ARG A 53 -2.12 13.98 -2.97
CA ARG A 53 -1.70 13.46 -4.27
C ARG A 53 -0.17 13.39 -4.45
N LEU A 54 0.57 14.31 -3.84
CA LEU A 54 2.03 14.35 -3.95
C LEU A 54 2.72 13.20 -3.21
N PHE A 55 2.06 12.61 -2.21
CA PHE A 55 2.65 11.55 -1.39
C PHE A 55 2.53 10.16 -2.00
N LEU A 56 1.76 9.98 -3.07
CA LEU A 56 1.63 8.69 -3.75
C LEU A 56 2.82 8.37 -4.68
N SER A 57 3.80 9.26 -4.80
CA SER A 57 5.02 9.07 -5.57
C SER A 57 6.24 9.04 -4.65
N LEU A 58 6.74 7.84 -4.34
CA LEU A 58 7.98 7.68 -3.60
C LEU A 58 9.19 7.78 -4.56
N LYS A 59 10.11 8.71 -4.28
CA LYS A 59 11.35 8.84 -5.05
C LYS A 59 12.38 7.82 -4.56
N SER A 60 13.30 7.40 -5.43
CA SER A 60 14.39 6.48 -5.05
C SER A 60 15.31 7.04 -3.95
N SER A 61 15.37 8.36 -3.81
CA SER A 61 16.13 9.08 -2.79
C SER A 61 15.32 9.41 -1.53
N SER A 62 14.06 8.95 -1.43
CA SER A 62 13.22 9.22 -0.26
C SER A 62 13.79 8.59 1.01
N ASN A 63 13.74 9.35 2.11
CA ASN A 63 14.14 8.87 3.43
C ASN A 63 13.04 8.02 4.08
N MET A 64 13.34 7.46 5.27
CA MET A 64 12.42 6.58 5.99
C MET A 64 11.14 7.29 6.44
N GLU A 65 11.21 8.58 6.79
CA GLU A 65 10.04 9.40 7.08
C GLU A 65 9.12 9.51 5.87
N ALA A 66 9.65 9.80 4.68
CA ALA A 66 8.88 9.85 3.44
C ALA A 66 8.28 8.48 3.09
N SER A 67 9.03 7.39 3.29
CA SER A 67 8.51 6.03 3.12
C SER A 67 7.38 5.72 4.09
N LEU A 68 7.45 6.21 5.34
CA LEU A 68 6.39 6.05 6.33
C LEU A 68 5.12 6.78 5.87
N VAL A 69 5.27 8.04 5.43
CA VAL A 69 4.15 8.86 4.91
C VAL A 69 3.48 8.16 3.75
N TYR A 70 4.29 7.76 2.76
CA TYR A 70 3.82 7.05 1.57
C TYR A 70 3.07 5.78 1.93
N THR A 71 3.58 5.01 2.90
CA THR A 71 2.94 3.76 3.34
C THR A 71 1.58 4.05 3.98
N LEU A 72 1.51 4.99 4.92
CA LEU A 72 0.27 5.34 5.61
C LEU A 72 -0.80 5.85 4.64
N GLU A 73 -0.44 6.78 3.75
CA GLU A 73 -1.33 7.33 2.73
C GLU A 73 -1.78 6.23 1.73
N SER A 74 -0.86 5.37 1.29
CA SER A 74 -1.19 4.24 0.41
C SER A 74 -2.23 3.30 1.03
N HIS A 75 -2.09 2.99 2.32
CA HIS A 75 -3.04 2.16 3.05
C HIS A 75 -4.41 2.81 3.16
N GLU A 76 -4.46 4.13 3.38
CA GLU A 76 -5.70 4.88 3.47
C GLU A 76 -6.42 4.92 2.12
N VAL A 77 -5.74 5.36 1.06
CA VAL A 77 -6.30 5.41 -0.31
C VAL A 77 -6.80 4.03 -0.76
N THR A 78 -6.03 2.97 -0.46
CA THR A 78 -6.46 1.59 -0.77
C THR A 78 -7.70 1.19 0.02
N SER A 79 -7.81 1.60 1.28
CA SER A 79 -8.98 1.26 2.10
C SER A 79 -10.23 1.99 1.62
N GLN A 80 -10.11 3.24 1.18
CA GLN A 80 -11.20 3.98 0.54
C GLN A 80 -11.64 3.35 -0.78
N TYR A 81 -10.68 2.96 -1.64
CA TYR A 81 -10.96 2.26 -2.87
C TYR A 81 -11.76 0.97 -2.64
N LEU A 82 -11.34 0.16 -1.65
CA LEU A 82 -12.04 -1.09 -1.31
C LEU A 82 -13.41 -0.85 -0.65
N ALA A 83 -13.57 0.21 0.13
CA ALA A 83 -14.86 0.58 0.73
C ALA A 83 -15.87 1.05 -0.32
N GLU A 84 -15.43 1.79 -1.33
CA GLU A 84 -16.30 2.25 -2.43
C GLU A 84 -16.66 1.10 -3.40
N PHE A 85 -15.76 0.13 -3.55
CA PHE A 85 -15.96 -1.00 -4.46
C PHE A 85 -15.76 -2.35 -3.77
N VAL A 86 -16.66 -2.66 -2.83
CA VAL A 86 -16.62 -3.86 -1.97
C VAL A 86 -16.52 -5.17 -2.76
N ASP A 87 -17.11 -5.23 -3.96
CA ASP A 87 -17.07 -6.40 -4.82
C ASP A 87 -15.66 -6.75 -5.33
N ILE A 88 -14.75 -5.78 -5.27
CA ILE A 88 -13.35 -5.86 -5.71
C ILE A 88 -12.43 -6.18 -4.54
N ASP A 89 -12.95 -6.41 -3.33
CA ASP A 89 -12.10 -6.77 -2.18
C ASP A 89 -11.50 -8.18 -2.34
N TRP A 90 -10.30 -8.20 -2.93
CA TRP A 90 -9.49 -9.37 -3.18
C TRP A 90 -8.83 -9.92 -1.92
N THR A 91 -8.91 -9.22 -0.79
CA THR A 91 -8.28 -9.67 0.46
C THR A 91 -9.01 -10.85 1.12
N ARG A 92 -10.18 -11.22 0.58
CA ARG A 92 -10.90 -12.44 0.95
C ARG A 92 -10.09 -13.69 0.56
N PRO A 93 -9.98 -14.70 1.44
CA PRO A 93 -9.09 -15.87 1.26
C PRO A 93 -9.19 -16.56 -0.10
N ASP A 94 -10.39 -16.61 -0.68
CA ASP A 94 -10.65 -17.33 -1.93
C ASP A 94 -10.45 -16.46 -3.18
N ARG A 95 -10.35 -15.14 -3.03
CA ARG A 95 -10.42 -14.19 -4.15
C ARG A 95 -9.06 -13.80 -4.72
N TRP A 96 -8.02 -13.68 -3.90
CA TRP A 96 -6.68 -13.35 -4.45
C TRP A 96 -6.02 -14.53 -5.17
N ARG A 97 -6.36 -15.78 -4.83
CA ARG A 97 -5.93 -16.96 -5.60
C ARG A 97 -6.54 -16.95 -7.02
N ILE A 98 -7.65 -16.25 -7.23
CA ILE A 98 -8.23 -16.03 -8.57
C ILE A 98 -7.39 -15.00 -9.36
N LEU A 99 -6.73 -14.03 -8.71
CA LEU A 99 -5.80 -13.09 -9.35
C LEU A 99 -4.55 -13.81 -9.89
N LYS A 100 -4.15 -14.93 -9.27
CA LYS A 100 -3.10 -15.83 -9.77
C LYS A 100 -3.34 -16.23 -11.24
N ASN A 101 -4.60 -16.32 -11.66
CA ASN A 101 -5.01 -16.87 -12.96
C ASN A 101 -5.52 -15.83 -13.97
N ARG A 102 -5.87 -14.60 -13.56
CA ARG A 102 -6.55 -13.61 -14.43
C ARG A 102 -5.65 -12.52 -15.02
N GLY A 103 -4.36 -12.50 -14.66
CA GLY A 103 -3.46 -11.44 -15.10
C GLY A 103 -3.86 -10.02 -14.63
N PHE A 104 -3.13 -9.03 -15.15
CA PHE A 104 -3.16 -7.62 -14.72
C PHE A 104 -4.46 -6.85 -15.03
N ASN A 105 -5.45 -7.48 -15.69
CA ASN A 105 -6.68 -6.85 -16.18
C ASN A 105 -7.86 -6.89 -15.20
N SER A 106 -7.67 -7.45 -14.01
CA SER A 106 -8.68 -7.56 -12.93
C SER A 106 -8.89 -6.26 -12.13
N GLN A 107 -8.37 -5.14 -12.61
CA GLN A 107 -8.28 -3.87 -11.89
C GLN A 107 -9.61 -3.13 -11.69
N GLY A 108 -10.72 -3.73 -12.11
CA GLY A 108 -12.08 -3.30 -11.80
C GLY A 108 -12.30 -1.81 -12.06
N LYS A 109 -12.60 -1.04 -11.00
CA LYS A 109 -13.04 0.37 -11.07
C LYS A 109 -11.93 1.38 -10.74
N LEU A 110 -10.65 1.00 -10.84
CA LEU A 110 -9.53 1.92 -10.61
C LEU A 110 -9.55 3.18 -11.51
N PRO A 111 -9.88 3.10 -12.81
CA PRO A 111 -9.98 4.30 -13.66
C PRO A 111 -11.09 5.26 -13.19
N GLU A 112 -12.24 4.73 -12.76
CA GLU A 112 -13.35 5.52 -12.21
C GLU A 112 -12.93 6.22 -10.92
N PHE A 113 -12.28 5.50 -10.00
CA PHE A 113 -11.73 6.05 -8.76
C PHE A 113 -10.68 7.14 -9.04
N ALA A 114 -9.74 6.87 -9.95
CA ALA A 114 -8.70 7.81 -10.33
C ALA A 114 -9.29 9.11 -10.87
N LYS A 115 -10.27 9.02 -11.78
CA LYS A 115 -10.95 10.18 -12.35
C LYS A 115 -11.71 10.97 -11.28
N LYS A 116 -12.47 10.29 -10.43
CA LYS A 116 -13.30 10.90 -9.37
C LYS A 116 -12.48 11.71 -8.38
N TYR A 117 -11.35 11.17 -7.93
CA TYR A 117 -10.50 11.80 -6.92
C TYR A 117 -9.30 12.56 -7.51
N GLY A 118 -9.17 12.59 -8.84
CA GLY A 118 -8.11 13.29 -9.57
C GLY A 118 -6.71 12.71 -9.32
N PHE A 119 -6.60 11.39 -9.22
CA PHE A 119 -5.32 10.70 -9.11
C PHE A 119 -4.75 10.36 -10.50
N ASP A 120 -3.43 10.40 -10.61
CA ASP A 120 -2.74 9.80 -11.75
C ASP A 120 -2.94 8.26 -11.71
N LEU A 121 -3.53 7.72 -12.77
CA LEU A 121 -3.91 6.30 -12.83
C LEU A 121 -2.70 5.36 -12.73
N PRO A 122 -1.58 5.57 -13.44
CA PRO A 122 -0.36 4.77 -13.26
C PRO A 122 0.15 4.74 -11.82
N ILE A 123 0.24 5.90 -11.16
CA ILE A 123 0.68 6.02 -9.77
C ILE A 123 -0.27 5.29 -8.83
N LEU A 124 -1.58 5.57 -8.94
CA LEU A 124 -2.61 4.92 -8.13
C LEU A 124 -2.57 3.40 -8.31
N ARG A 125 -2.45 2.93 -9.55
CA ARG A 125 -2.35 1.49 -9.86
C ARG A 125 -1.17 0.85 -9.14
N SER A 126 0.00 1.50 -9.15
CA SER A 126 1.17 1.00 -8.43
C SER A 126 0.91 0.92 -6.93
N VAL A 127 0.37 1.99 -6.33
CA VAL A 127 0.04 2.08 -4.90
C VAL A 127 -0.93 1.00 -4.48
N ILE A 128 -2.03 0.85 -5.19
CA ILE A 128 -3.08 -0.13 -4.88
C ILE A 128 -2.52 -1.55 -5.02
N THR A 129 -1.72 -1.81 -6.06
CA THR A 129 -1.09 -3.13 -6.26
C THR A 129 -0.19 -3.51 -5.11
N VAL A 130 0.71 -2.60 -4.69
CA VAL A 130 1.63 -2.87 -3.56
C VAL A 130 0.82 -3.08 -2.28
N THR A 131 -0.12 -2.20 -1.98
CA THR A 131 -0.92 -2.27 -0.76
C THR A 131 -1.82 -3.50 -0.71
N MET A 132 -2.37 -3.96 -1.84
CA MET A 132 -3.11 -5.21 -1.91
C MET A 132 -2.23 -6.42 -1.59
N LYS A 133 -1.00 -6.47 -2.12
CA LYS A 133 -0.04 -7.53 -1.78
C LYS A 133 0.29 -7.51 -0.29
N GLU A 134 0.44 -6.32 0.30
CA GLU A 134 0.66 -6.17 1.74
C GLU A 134 -0.52 -6.73 2.54
N LYS A 135 -1.77 -6.34 2.22
CA LYS A 135 -2.97 -6.87 2.88
C LYS A 135 -3.10 -8.39 2.72
N ILE A 136 -2.77 -8.95 1.56
CA ILE A 136 -2.75 -10.40 1.35
C ILE A 136 -1.74 -11.07 2.30
N ILE A 137 -0.52 -10.53 2.40
CA ILE A 137 0.52 -11.07 3.29
C ILE A 137 0.07 -10.98 4.76
N GLU A 138 -0.45 -9.83 5.19
CA GLU A 138 -0.95 -9.61 6.56
C GLU A 138 -2.09 -10.60 6.89
N ASN A 139 -3.03 -10.81 5.97
CA ASN A 139 -4.14 -11.74 6.13
C ASN A 139 -3.70 -13.20 6.13
N GLU A 140 -2.85 -13.60 5.19
CA GLU A 140 -2.32 -14.97 5.08
C GLU A 140 -1.53 -15.35 6.34
N LEU A 141 -0.77 -14.40 6.89
CA LEU A 141 0.03 -14.62 8.10
C LEU A 141 -0.73 -14.38 9.40
N GLN A 142 -1.94 -13.79 9.35
CA GLN A 142 -2.73 -13.37 10.51
C GLN A 142 -1.94 -12.45 11.45
N ILE A 143 -1.16 -11.53 10.88
CA ILE A 143 -0.36 -10.55 11.64
C ILE A 143 -0.63 -9.16 11.07
N PRO A 144 -1.49 -8.36 11.74
CA PRO A 144 -1.79 -7.00 11.31
C PRO A 144 -0.53 -6.12 11.24
N ALA A 145 -0.45 -5.29 10.20
CA ALA A 145 0.66 -4.36 9.96
C ALA A 145 2.05 -5.01 9.86
N LEU A 146 2.14 -6.33 9.61
CA LEU A 146 3.42 -7.02 9.44
C LEU A 146 4.26 -6.40 8.33
N THR A 147 3.62 -5.89 7.27
CA THR A 147 4.34 -5.26 6.15
C THR A 147 5.00 -3.94 6.52
N GLY A 148 4.76 -3.43 7.73
CA GLY A 148 5.61 -2.43 8.36
C GLY A 148 7.09 -2.82 8.38
N ALA A 149 7.38 -4.12 8.48
CA ALA A 149 8.74 -4.66 8.33
C ALA A 149 9.35 -4.39 6.94
N PHE A 150 8.51 -4.14 5.93
CA PHE A 150 8.93 -3.94 4.55
C PHE A 150 9.19 -2.47 4.25
N LEU A 151 8.93 -1.55 5.18
CA LEU A 151 9.03 -0.10 4.97
C LEU A 151 10.27 0.34 4.17
N PRO A 152 11.50 -0.15 4.46
CA PRO A 152 12.70 0.28 3.72
C PRO A 152 12.75 -0.21 2.26
N ILE A 153 11.96 -1.22 1.92
CA ILE A 153 11.96 -1.88 0.62
C ILE A 153 10.56 -2.05 0.03
N ARG A 154 9.56 -1.34 0.56
CA ARG A 154 8.14 -1.54 0.27
C ARG A 154 7.86 -1.56 -1.23
N GLU A 155 8.45 -0.62 -1.95
CA GLU A 155 8.35 -0.50 -3.40
C GLU A 155 8.80 -1.75 -4.17
N ARG A 156 9.73 -2.53 -3.61
CA ARG A 156 10.22 -3.78 -4.23
C ARG A 156 9.16 -4.87 -4.23
N LEU A 157 8.06 -4.72 -3.49
CA LEU A 157 6.93 -5.65 -3.51
C LEU A 157 6.21 -5.64 -4.86
N LYS A 158 6.34 -4.57 -5.66
CA LYS A 158 5.83 -4.53 -7.04
C LYS A 158 6.47 -5.60 -7.93
N GLU A 159 7.74 -5.92 -7.67
CA GLU A 159 8.53 -6.91 -8.41
C GLU A 159 8.21 -8.36 -8.02
N ILE A 160 7.43 -8.57 -6.95
CA ILE A 160 6.99 -9.90 -6.53
C ILE A 160 5.67 -10.22 -7.20
N ASN A 161 5.67 -11.19 -8.11
CA ASN A 161 4.45 -11.65 -8.75
C ASN A 161 3.45 -12.20 -7.71
N PHE A 162 2.15 -12.08 -7.97
CA PHE A 162 1.10 -12.58 -7.07
C PHE A 162 1.26 -14.09 -6.78
N GLU A 163 1.71 -14.87 -7.76
CA GLU A 163 2.00 -16.30 -7.63
C GLU A 163 3.09 -16.61 -6.59
N GLN A 164 4.00 -15.66 -6.35
CA GLN A 164 5.09 -15.81 -5.40
C GLN A 164 4.72 -15.34 -3.98
N LEU A 165 3.51 -14.80 -3.76
CA LEU A 165 3.07 -14.39 -2.43
C LEU A 165 2.89 -15.59 -1.49
N ASP A 166 2.37 -16.72 -1.99
CA ASP A 166 2.29 -17.98 -1.23
C ASP A 166 3.67 -18.37 -0.68
N ILE A 167 4.68 -18.35 -1.58
CA ILE A 167 6.07 -18.68 -1.26
C ILE A 167 6.63 -17.68 -0.25
N LEU A 168 6.42 -16.37 -0.47
CA LEU A 168 6.87 -15.33 0.44
C LEU A 168 6.26 -15.49 1.84
N CYS A 169 4.96 -15.78 1.93
CA CYS A 169 4.29 -16.02 3.21
C CYS A 169 4.87 -17.26 3.90
N HIS A 170 5.08 -18.37 3.19
CA HIS A 170 5.74 -19.54 3.75
C HIS A 170 7.14 -19.22 4.28
N LEU A 171 7.96 -18.49 3.51
CA LEU A 171 9.29 -18.07 3.93
C LEU A 171 9.27 -17.17 5.15
N LEU A 172 8.31 -16.24 5.24
CA LEU A 172 8.13 -15.38 6.42
C LEU A 172 7.71 -16.19 7.65
N ARG A 173 6.83 -17.20 7.51
CA ARG A 173 6.47 -18.11 8.62
C ARG A 173 7.67 -18.87 9.17
N CYS A 174 8.53 -19.34 8.28
CA CYS A 174 9.72 -20.11 8.63
C CYS A 174 10.94 -19.24 9.00
N SER A 175 10.86 -17.92 8.83
CA SER A 175 11.99 -17.04 9.13
C SER A 175 12.24 -16.99 10.64
N PRO A 176 13.49 -17.20 11.11
CA PRO A 176 13.85 -17.02 12.52
C PRO A 176 13.69 -15.56 12.98
N ARG A 177 13.54 -14.61 12.04
CA ARG A 177 13.30 -13.18 12.33
C ARG A 177 11.82 -12.83 12.47
N LEU A 178 10.88 -13.76 12.26
CA LEU A 178 9.45 -13.49 12.40
C LEU A 178 9.06 -12.83 13.75
N PRO A 179 9.60 -13.25 14.92
CA PRO A 179 9.30 -12.56 16.18
C PRO A 179 9.70 -11.08 16.17
N HIS A 180 10.80 -10.73 15.48
CA HIS A 180 11.23 -9.34 15.33
C HIS A 180 10.24 -8.57 14.45
N PHE A 181 9.82 -9.15 13.32
CA PHE A 181 8.81 -8.53 12.46
C PHE A 181 7.49 -8.29 13.20
N LYS A 182 7.03 -9.23 14.02
CA LYS A 182 5.84 -9.08 14.88
C LYS A 182 5.97 -7.93 15.89
N ARG A 183 7.14 -7.77 16.51
CA ARG A 183 7.38 -6.65 17.45
C ARG A 183 7.16 -5.29 16.77
N TYR A 184 7.67 -5.12 15.55
CA TYR A 184 7.53 -3.87 14.80
C TYR A 184 6.17 -3.69 14.16
N SER A 185 5.45 -4.77 13.88
CA SER A 185 4.07 -4.69 13.37
C SER A 185 3.16 -3.98 14.38
N LEU A 186 3.30 -4.26 15.68
CA LEU A 186 2.53 -3.58 16.73
C LEU A 186 2.76 -2.06 16.74
N LYS A 187 4.01 -1.61 16.61
CA LYS A 187 4.32 -0.18 16.51
C LYS A 187 3.66 0.45 15.28
N MET A 188 3.65 -0.27 14.16
CA MET A 188 3.02 0.19 12.91
C MET A 188 1.49 0.22 12.98
N VAL A 189 0.85 -0.68 13.75
CA VAL A 189 -0.59 -0.57 14.05
C VAL A 189 -0.89 0.75 14.76
N ILE A 190 -0.16 1.07 15.82
CA ILE A 190 -0.34 2.32 16.58
C ILE A 190 -0.16 3.55 15.68
N MET A 191 0.89 3.55 14.83
CA MET A 191 1.12 4.65 13.89
C MET A 191 -0.01 4.80 12.86
N ARG A 192 -0.55 3.68 12.34
CA ARG A 192 -1.70 3.70 11.41
C ARG A 192 -2.94 4.29 12.08
N GLU A 193 -3.24 3.90 13.31
CA GLU A 193 -4.40 4.43 14.04
C GLU A 193 -4.24 5.91 14.40
N ASN A 194 -3.06 6.32 14.89
CA ASN A 194 -2.77 7.73 15.14
C ASN A 194 -2.91 8.58 13.88
N TYR A 195 -2.40 8.08 12.75
CA TYR A 195 -2.55 8.76 11.46
C TYR A 195 -4.02 8.91 11.08
N LYS A 196 -4.84 7.84 11.16
CA LYS A 196 -6.29 7.88 10.90
C LYS A 196 -7.01 8.92 11.75
N ILE A 197 -6.73 8.99 13.05
CA ILE A 197 -7.33 9.99 13.96
C ILE A 197 -7.02 11.41 13.46
N LEU A 198 -5.76 11.66 13.09
CA LEU A 198 -5.31 12.99 12.69
C LEU A 198 -5.83 13.39 11.31
N ILE A 199 -5.98 12.45 10.36
CA ILE A 199 -6.58 12.72 9.05
C ILE A 199 -8.11 12.74 9.07
N GLY A 200 -8.73 12.15 10.12
CA GLY A 200 -10.18 12.01 10.34
C GLY A 200 -10.95 13.32 10.51
N VAL A 201 -10.28 14.46 10.37
CA VAL A 201 -10.86 15.82 10.35
C VAL A 201 -10.87 16.43 8.95
N LYS A 202 -10.21 15.83 7.94
CA LYS A 202 -9.88 16.53 6.66
C LYS A 202 -10.32 15.87 5.34
N TRP A 203 -11.09 14.79 5.34
CA TRP A 203 -11.77 14.35 4.11
C TRP A 203 -13.23 14.78 4.19
N PRO A 204 -13.83 15.41 3.17
CA PRO A 204 -15.25 15.68 3.18
C PRO A 204 -15.95 14.34 3.37
N ARG A 205 -16.52 14.12 4.55
CA ARG A 205 -17.68 13.26 4.67
C ARG A 205 -18.65 13.79 3.64
N LEU A 206 -19.01 12.97 2.65
CA LEU A 206 -20.34 12.93 2.03
C LEU A 206 -21.18 14.21 2.29
N GLN A 207 -20.81 15.34 1.69
CA GLN A 207 -21.56 16.59 1.85
C GLN A 207 -22.15 17.11 0.54
N ASN A 208 -21.94 16.41 -0.58
CA ASN A 208 -22.52 16.80 -1.86
C ASN A 208 -23.40 15.66 -2.40
N GLN A 209 -24.54 15.43 -1.75
CA GLN A 209 -25.75 14.93 -2.41
C GLN A 209 -27.02 15.74 -2.07
N GLU A 210 -26.96 16.77 -1.21
CA GLU A 210 -28.12 17.63 -0.95
C GLU A 210 -28.09 18.99 -1.67
N THR A 211 -27.02 19.32 -2.39
CA THR A 211 -26.91 20.60 -3.14
C THR A 211 -27.11 20.47 -4.65
N ALA A 212 -27.76 19.39 -5.10
CA ALA A 212 -28.20 19.22 -6.48
C ALA A 212 -29.71 18.93 -6.58
N MET A 213 -30.52 19.61 -5.78
CA MET A 213 -31.88 20.00 -6.17
C MET A 213 -32.07 21.47 -5.79
N GLY A 214 -31.31 22.32 -6.49
CA GLY A 214 -31.67 23.73 -6.59
C GLY A 214 -33.01 23.85 -7.31
N GLU A 215 -33.94 24.50 -6.64
CA GLU A 215 -34.63 25.66 -7.18
C GLU A 215 -34.91 25.61 -8.70
N THR A 216 -36.11 25.19 -9.04
CA THR A 216 -36.85 25.89 -10.10
C THR A 216 -37.83 26.84 -9.40
N VAL A 217 -37.41 28.11 -9.37
CA VAL A 217 -38.25 29.27 -9.09
C VAL A 217 -39.32 29.37 -10.18
N SER A 218 -40.57 29.64 -9.82
CA SER A 218 -41.33 30.82 -10.28
C SER A 218 -42.85 30.60 -10.19
N ASP A 219 -43.45 31.37 -9.28
CA ASP A 219 -44.72 32.07 -9.38
C ASP A 219 -45.71 31.70 -10.49
N ARG A 220 -46.96 31.45 -10.09
CA ARG A 220 -48.12 32.18 -10.62
C ARG A 220 -49.28 32.16 -9.64
N CYS A 221 -49.76 33.37 -9.32
CA CYS A 221 -51.04 33.70 -8.73
C CYS A 221 -52.20 32.94 -9.40
N VAL A 222 -53.16 32.42 -8.62
CA VAL A 222 -54.47 33.01 -8.23
C VAL A 222 -55.03 32.14 -7.10
#